data_AF-A0A7K6KJK8-F1
#
_entry.id   AF-A0A7K6KJK8-F1
#
_cell.length_a   1.000
_cell.length_b   1.000
_cell.length_c   1.000
_cell.angle_alpha   90.00
_cell.angle_beta   90.00
_cell.angle_gamma   90.00
#
_symmetry.space_group_name_H-M   'P 1'
#
loop_
_entity.id
_entity.type
_entity.pdbx_description
1 polymer ?
#
loop_
_entity_poly.entity_id
_entity_poly.type
_entity_poly.pdbx_seq_one_letter_code
_entity_poly.pdbx_strand_id
1 'polypeptide(L)'
;LQCRPFTCPFGHTCGLRDGTRACIARPGRCALSPATRFVTFDGFTGATLATGIYVVATVCDPRDPTWFRLLGDVRDIGNQPAVVALHLFTPHSFITVRRDRKVWLNGVPTPVPVELPGLLTITETRTTLRISRIPGFLVELGTTGVTVEVPREARATLCGLCGDYDAATSNDLRGPDGTVTSNARALAEAWRAPDFTQ
;
A
#
# COMPACT_ATOMS: atom_id res chain seq x y z
N LEU A 1 -17.22 7.78 39.07
CA LEU A 1 -16.29 7.30 38.03
C LEU A 1 -15.20 8.35 37.86
N GLN A 2 -13.93 7.97 38.01
CA GLN A 2 -12.79 8.86 37.75
C GLN A 2 -12.07 8.36 36.49
N CYS A 3 -12.03 9.19 35.45
CA CYS A 3 -11.20 8.93 34.28
C CYS A 3 -9.73 9.09 34.65
N ARG A 4 -8.89 8.12 34.26
CA ARG A 4 -7.43 8.19 34.39
C ARG A 4 -6.81 8.28 33.00
N PRO A 5 -5.67 8.98 32.84
CA PRO A 5 -4.90 8.94 31.60
C PRO A 5 -4.57 7.49 31.24
N PHE A 6 -4.82 7.13 29.99
CA PHE A 6 -4.55 5.78 29.47
C PHE A 6 -3.73 5.89 28.20
N THR A 7 -2.65 5.11 28.13
CA THR A 7 -1.81 4.98 26.95
C THR A 7 -1.80 3.52 26.54
N CYS A 8 -1.91 3.26 25.25
CA CYS A 8 -1.83 1.89 24.75
C CYS A 8 -0.46 1.28 25.05
N PRO A 9 -0.40 -0.05 25.29
CA PRO A 9 0.86 -0.74 25.49
C PRO A 9 1.77 -0.59 24.27
N PHE A 10 3.05 -0.89 24.46
CA PHE A 10 4.01 -0.87 23.35
C PHE A 10 3.50 -1.72 22.17
N GLY A 11 3.81 -1.29 20.94
CA GLY A 11 3.28 -1.93 19.73
C GLY A 11 1.78 -1.71 19.45
N HIS A 12 1.04 -0.93 20.24
CA HIS A 12 -0.38 -0.65 20.02
C HIS A 12 -0.65 0.85 19.84
N THR A 13 -1.73 1.17 19.12
CA THR A 13 -2.27 2.52 18.96
C THR A 13 -3.74 2.56 19.38
N CYS A 14 -4.25 3.74 19.74
CA CYS A 14 -5.66 3.93 20.02
C CYS A 14 -6.42 3.98 18.69
N GLY A 15 -7.32 3.02 18.48
CA GLY A 15 -8.18 2.94 17.31
C GLY A 15 -9.60 2.55 17.68
N LEU A 16 -10.47 2.46 16.68
CA LEU A 16 -11.83 1.96 16.86
C LEU A 16 -11.85 0.45 16.57
N ARG A 17 -12.45 -0.31 17.48
CA ARG A 17 -12.83 -1.72 17.30
C ARG A 17 -14.31 -1.82 17.65
N ASP A 18 -15.14 -2.18 16.67
CA ASP A 18 -16.61 -2.28 16.82
C ASP A 18 -17.25 -1.01 17.42
N GLY A 19 -16.82 0.16 16.93
CA GLY A 19 -17.32 1.47 17.40
C GLY A 19 -16.78 1.92 18.76
N THR A 20 -16.00 1.11 19.45
CA THR A 20 -15.41 1.43 20.77
C THR A 20 -13.92 1.72 20.65
N ARG A 21 -13.42 2.72 21.39
CA ARG A 21 -11.97 3.00 21.47
C ARG A 21 -11.25 1.85 22.16
N ALA A 22 -10.32 1.23 21.44
CA ALA A 22 -9.52 0.11 21.94
C ALA A 22 -8.06 0.29 21.53
N CYS A 23 -7.16 -0.40 22.25
CA CYS A 23 -5.79 -0.56 21.79
C CYS A 23 -5.76 -1.62 20.71
N ILE A 24 -5.46 -1.18 19.50
CA ILE A 24 -5.25 -2.06 18.34
C ILE A 24 -3.76 -2.15 18.07
N ALA A 25 -3.30 -3.28 17.55
CA ALA A 25 -1.92 -3.42 17.11
C ALA A 25 -1.59 -2.29 16.11
N ARG A 26 -0.38 -1.71 16.21
CA ARG A 26 0.06 -0.73 15.21
C ARG A 26 0.04 -1.39 13.83
N PRO A 27 -0.59 -0.77 12.82
CA PRO A 27 -0.57 -1.31 11.48
C PRO A 27 0.88 -1.32 10.94
N GLY A 28 1.17 -2.27 10.06
CA GLY A 28 2.36 -2.20 9.21
C GLY A 28 2.19 -1.05 8.24
N ARG A 29 3.23 -0.22 8.06
CA ARG A 29 3.17 0.93 7.18
C ARG A 29 4.33 0.92 6.19
N CYS A 30 3.99 0.91 4.90
CA CYS A 30 4.91 1.10 3.79
C CYS A 30 4.64 2.45 3.12
N ALA A 31 5.67 3.05 2.53
CA ALA A 31 5.51 4.30 1.79
C ALA A 31 6.39 4.37 0.53
N LEU A 32 5.87 4.99 -0.52
CA LEU A 32 6.64 5.49 -1.66
C LEU A 32 6.67 7.02 -1.53
N SER A 33 7.68 7.51 -0.82
CA SER A 33 7.82 8.91 -0.38
C SER A 33 8.61 9.76 -1.41
N PRO A 34 8.76 11.10 -1.25
CA PRO A 34 9.23 12.01 -2.30
C PRO A 34 10.47 11.54 -3.07
N ALA A 35 10.48 11.80 -4.39
CA ALA A 35 11.36 11.15 -5.37
C ALA A 35 11.20 9.62 -5.42
N THR A 36 10.01 9.10 -5.09
CA THR A 36 9.63 7.68 -5.14
C THR A 36 10.58 6.74 -4.41
N ARG A 37 11.15 7.18 -3.29
CA ARG A 37 11.93 6.30 -2.42
C ARG A 37 10.98 5.43 -1.60
N PHE A 38 11.13 4.11 -1.73
CA PHE A 38 10.29 3.17 -1.00
C PHE A 38 10.84 2.94 0.42
N VAL A 39 9.93 2.77 1.37
CA VAL A 39 10.19 2.33 2.75
C VAL A 39 9.28 1.14 3.00
N THR A 40 9.88 -0.01 3.35
CA THR A 40 9.15 -1.27 3.57
C THR A 40 8.34 -1.24 4.87
N PHE A 41 7.50 -2.26 5.06
CA PHE A 41 6.71 -2.41 6.28
C PHE A 41 7.57 -2.58 7.54
N ASP A 42 8.77 -3.16 7.41
CA ASP A 42 9.71 -3.36 8.52
C ASP A 42 10.73 -2.20 8.66
N GLY A 43 10.67 -1.23 7.75
CA GLY A 43 11.40 0.03 7.84
C GLY A 43 12.70 0.11 7.05
N PHE A 44 13.00 -0.89 6.20
CA PHE A 44 14.10 -0.78 5.24
C PHE A 44 13.86 0.39 4.28
N THR A 45 14.87 1.24 4.11
CA THR A 45 14.81 2.38 3.18
C THR A 45 15.47 2.03 1.85
N GLY A 46 14.66 1.97 0.81
CA GLY A 46 15.03 1.60 -0.55
C GLY A 46 15.69 2.69 -1.40
N ALA A 47 15.88 2.36 -2.68
CA ALA A 47 16.33 3.29 -3.70
C ALA A 47 15.16 4.14 -4.26
N THR A 48 15.50 5.22 -4.95
CA THR A 48 14.55 5.94 -5.81
C THR A 48 14.21 5.09 -7.03
N LEU A 49 12.90 4.89 -7.27
CA LEU A 49 12.41 4.17 -8.43
C LEU A 49 12.68 4.95 -9.73
N ALA A 50 12.99 4.23 -10.80
CA ALA A 50 12.97 4.78 -12.15
C ALA A 50 11.51 4.88 -12.65
N THR A 51 11.31 5.46 -13.83
CA THR A 51 9.98 5.45 -14.45
C THR A 51 9.55 4.03 -14.79
N GLY A 52 8.25 3.76 -14.63
CA GLY A 52 7.65 2.46 -14.88
C GLY A 52 6.58 2.09 -13.85
N ILE A 53 6.06 0.88 -14.00
CA ILE A 53 4.99 0.35 -13.15
C ILE A 53 5.56 -0.75 -12.28
N TYR A 54 5.30 -0.67 -10.98
CA TYR A 54 5.90 -1.56 -9.97
C TYR A 54 4.84 -2.21 -9.10
N VAL A 55 5.08 -3.45 -8.68
CA VAL A 55 4.30 -4.11 -7.63
C VAL A 55 4.71 -3.51 -6.28
N VAL A 56 3.87 -2.63 -5.75
CA VAL A 56 4.10 -1.95 -4.47
C VAL A 56 3.93 -2.95 -3.33
N ALA A 57 2.77 -3.59 -3.27
CA ALA A 57 2.45 -4.62 -2.29
C ALA A 57 1.42 -5.59 -2.87
N THR A 58 1.53 -6.86 -2.52
CA THR A 58 0.57 -7.91 -2.88
C THR A 58 0.53 -8.96 -1.78
N VAL A 59 -0.59 -9.64 -1.61
CA VAL A 59 -0.58 -10.94 -0.92
C VAL A 59 0.13 -11.94 -1.83
N CYS A 60 1.10 -12.70 -1.30
CA CYS A 60 1.95 -13.58 -2.09
C CYS A 60 1.18 -14.75 -2.73
N ASP A 61 0.22 -15.34 -2.01
CA ASP A 61 -0.64 -16.41 -2.55
C ASP A 61 -1.84 -15.79 -3.28
N PRO A 62 -1.94 -15.89 -4.61
CA PRO A 62 -3.06 -15.37 -5.38
C PRO A 62 -4.40 -16.08 -5.10
N ARG A 63 -4.38 -17.22 -4.39
CA ARG A 63 -5.58 -17.97 -4.02
C ARG A 63 -6.16 -17.53 -2.67
N ASP A 64 -5.46 -16.66 -1.94
CA ASP A 64 -5.96 -16.13 -0.67
C ASP A 64 -7.26 -15.31 -0.90
N PRO A 65 -8.35 -15.56 -0.15
CA PRO A 65 -9.60 -14.79 -0.29
C PRO A 65 -9.44 -13.28 -0.01
N THR A 66 -8.39 -12.91 0.73
CA THR A 66 -8.03 -11.53 1.04
C THR A 66 -7.05 -10.94 0.04
N TRP A 67 -6.67 -11.69 -1.00
CA TRP A 67 -5.69 -11.28 -1.99
C TRP A 67 -5.95 -9.88 -2.54
N PHE A 68 -4.86 -9.16 -2.75
CA PHE A 68 -4.84 -7.93 -3.53
C PHE A 68 -3.47 -7.81 -4.18
N ARG A 69 -3.41 -7.07 -5.28
CA ARG A 69 -2.16 -6.62 -5.91
C ARG A 69 -2.25 -5.14 -6.19
N LEU A 70 -1.39 -4.36 -5.55
CA LEU A 70 -1.28 -2.91 -5.71
C LEU A 70 -0.09 -2.57 -6.60
N LEU A 71 -0.35 -1.94 -7.73
CA LEU A 71 0.66 -1.39 -8.62
C LEU A 71 0.75 0.12 -8.46
N GLY A 72 1.96 0.67 -8.55
CA GLY A 72 2.23 2.10 -8.65
C GLY A 72 2.84 2.45 -9.99
N ASP A 73 2.21 3.38 -10.72
CA ASP A 73 2.74 3.96 -11.95
C ASP A 73 3.60 5.19 -11.62
N VAL A 74 4.91 5.08 -11.86
CA VAL A 74 5.90 6.13 -11.66
C VAL A 74 6.24 6.78 -13.00
N ARG A 75 6.01 8.09 -13.10
CA ARG A 75 6.34 8.92 -14.26
C ARG A 75 7.08 10.18 -13.85
N ASP A 76 7.77 10.80 -14.79
CA ASP A 76 8.38 12.11 -14.58
C ASP A 76 7.33 13.21 -14.62
N ILE A 77 7.27 13.99 -13.53
CA ILE A 77 6.52 15.24 -13.46
C ILE A 77 7.55 16.35 -13.26
N GLY A 78 7.80 17.15 -14.30
CA GLY A 78 8.75 18.27 -14.22
C GLY A 78 10.17 17.83 -13.83
N ASN A 79 10.66 16.74 -14.44
CA ASN A 79 11.96 16.11 -14.16
C ASN A 79 12.11 15.52 -12.74
N GLN A 80 11.00 15.27 -12.04
CA GLN A 80 10.99 14.55 -10.77
C GLN A 80 10.10 13.30 -10.88
N PRO A 81 10.62 12.10 -10.56
CA PRO A 81 9.80 10.90 -10.57
C PRO A 81 8.73 11.00 -9.47
N ALA A 82 7.51 10.65 -9.83
CA ALA A 82 6.39 10.64 -8.92
C ALA A 82 5.39 9.54 -9.27
N VAL A 83 4.70 9.03 -8.25
CA VAL A 83 3.55 8.15 -8.48
C VAL A 83 2.40 8.98 -9.05
N VAL A 84 1.94 8.63 -10.24
CA VAL A 84 0.87 9.33 -10.97
C VAL A 84 -0.45 8.58 -10.97
N ALA A 85 -0.39 7.27 -10.79
CA ALA A 85 -1.55 6.40 -10.68
C ALA A 85 -1.25 5.20 -9.78
N LEU A 86 -2.32 4.66 -9.20
CA LEU A 86 -2.32 3.35 -8.55
C LEU A 86 -3.34 2.45 -9.25
N HIS A 87 -2.97 1.18 -9.40
CA HIS A 87 -3.86 0.14 -9.90
C HIS A 87 -3.99 -0.94 -8.85
N LEU A 88 -5.21 -1.14 -8.36
CA LEU A 88 -5.53 -2.11 -7.35
C LEU A 88 -6.36 -3.23 -7.96
N PHE A 89 -5.82 -4.44 -7.90
CA PHE A 89 -6.52 -5.67 -8.24
C PHE A 89 -6.97 -6.36 -6.96
N THR A 90 -8.20 -6.83 -6.96
CA THR A 90 -8.79 -7.70 -5.93
C THR A 90 -9.53 -8.85 -6.63
N PRO A 91 -10.00 -9.88 -5.91
CA PRO A 91 -10.80 -10.96 -6.51
C PRO A 91 -12.10 -10.49 -7.16
N HIS A 92 -12.60 -9.30 -6.80
CA HIS A 92 -13.92 -8.81 -7.20
C HIS A 92 -13.90 -7.52 -8.02
N SER A 93 -12.76 -6.82 -8.05
CA SER A 93 -12.68 -5.51 -8.69
C SER A 93 -11.28 -5.15 -9.14
N PHE A 94 -11.24 -4.31 -10.16
CA PHE A 94 -10.07 -3.59 -10.64
C PHE A 94 -10.31 -2.09 -10.49
N ILE A 95 -9.44 -1.41 -9.76
CA ILE A 95 -9.56 0.02 -9.46
C ILE A 95 -8.33 0.74 -9.95
N THR A 96 -8.54 1.82 -10.69
CA THR A 96 -7.48 2.77 -11.01
C THR A 96 -7.79 4.11 -10.34
N VAL A 97 -6.83 4.64 -9.59
CA VAL A 97 -6.89 6.00 -9.04
C VAL A 97 -5.70 6.79 -9.55
N ARG A 98 -5.95 8.04 -9.98
CA ARG A 98 -4.91 8.93 -10.48
C ARG A 98 -4.70 10.11 -9.57
N ARG A 99 -3.50 10.69 -9.64
CA ARG A 99 -3.12 11.89 -8.88
C ARG A 99 -3.96 13.13 -9.24
N ASP A 100 -4.59 13.15 -10.42
CA ASP A 100 -5.57 14.17 -10.83
C ASP A 100 -6.99 13.89 -10.31
N ARG A 101 -7.12 13.02 -9.31
CA ARG A 101 -8.36 12.65 -8.60
C ARG A 101 -9.38 11.85 -9.41
N LYS A 102 -9.01 11.40 -10.61
CA LYS A 102 -9.89 10.54 -11.41
C LYS A 102 -9.82 9.10 -10.94
N VAL A 103 -10.99 8.46 -10.88
CA VAL A 103 -11.17 7.08 -10.44
C VAL A 103 -11.89 6.28 -11.51
N TRP A 104 -11.42 5.06 -11.76
CA TRP A 104 -12.09 4.08 -12.61
C TRP A 104 -12.31 2.81 -11.79
N LEU A 105 -13.53 2.28 -11.88
CA LEU A 105 -13.90 0.98 -11.35
C LEU A 105 -14.22 0.07 -12.52
N ASN A 106 -13.46 -1.03 -12.66
CA ASN A 106 -13.58 -1.99 -13.74
C ASN A 106 -13.58 -1.33 -15.15
N GLY A 107 -12.73 -0.32 -15.34
CA GLY A 107 -12.61 0.44 -16.58
C GLY A 107 -13.64 1.56 -16.77
N VAL A 108 -14.63 1.69 -15.88
CA VAL A 108 -15.67 2.73 -15.96
C VAL A 108 -15.30 3.93 -15.09
N PRO A 109 -15.22 5.16 -15.65
CA PRO A 109 -15.03 6.37 -14.84
C PRO A 109 -16.12 6.48 -13.78
N THR A 110 -15.73 6.63 -12.52
CA THR A 110 -16.65 6.61 -11.38
C THR A 110 -16.39 7.80 -10.47
N PRO A 111 -17.40 8.61 -10.12
CA PRO A 111 -17.24 9.71 -9.17
C PRO A 111 -17.03 9.20 -7.74
N VAL A 112 -16.27 9.95 -6.95
CA VAL A 112 -16.02 9.67 -5.51
C VAL A 112 -17.05 10.43 -4.67
N PRO A 113 -17.56 9.88 -3.54
CA PRO A 113 -17.20 8.62 -2.91
C PRO A 113 -17.74 7.37 -3.62
N VAL A 114 -16.97 6.29 -3.55
CA VAL A 114 -17.39 4.96 -3.99
C VAL A 114 -17.50 4.05 -2.78
N GLU A 115 -18.61 3.33 -2.67
CA GLU A 115 -18.80 2.28 -1.67
C GLU A 115 -19.16 0.99 -2.39
N LEU A 116 -18.34 -0.04 -2.19
CA LEU A 116 -18.61 -1.40 -2.62
C LEU A 116 -18.89 -2.21 -1.35
N PRO A 117 -20.17 -2.48 -1.02
CA PRO A 117 -20.55 -3.11 0.23
C PRO A 117 -19.77 -4.40 0.50
N GLY A 118 -19.14 -4.49 1.66
CA GLY A 118 -18.33 -5.66 2.07
C GLY A 118 -16.99 -5.81 1.35
N LEU A 119 -16.65 -4.94 0.39
CA LEU A 119 -15.43 -5.03 -0.41
C LEU A 119 -14.45 -3.90 -0.10
N LEU A 120 -14.84 -2.64 -0.34
CA LEU A 120 -13.98 -1.48 -0.13
C LEU A 120 -14.76 -0.17 -0.23
N THR A 121 -14.13 0.90 0.25
CA THR A 121 -14.54 2.29 0.05
C THR A 121 -13.44 3.09 -0.62
N ILE A 122 -13.82 4.05 -1.46
CA ILE A 122 -12.93 5.05 -2.04
C ILE A 122 -13.47 6.42 -1.63
N THR A 123 -12.65 7.19 -0.94
CA THR A 123 -12.97 8.54 -0.47
C THR A 123 -11.88 9.52 -0.85
N GLU A 124 -12.23 10.81 -0.82
CA GLU A 124 -11.32 11.88 -1.13
C GLU A 124 -11.30 12.90 0.01
N THR A 125 -10.11 13.39 0.33
CA THR A 125 -9.91 14.58 1.16
C THR A 125 -9.36 15.72 0.28
N ARG A 126 -9.10 16.90 0.87
CA ARG A 126 -8.50 18.01 0.11
C ARG A 126 -7.18 17.66 -0.57
N THR A 127 -6.41 16.71 -0.03
CA THR A 127 -5.02 16.43 -0.46
C THR A 127 -4.75 14.97 -0.79
N THR A 128 -5.68 14.05 -0.51
CA THR A 128 -5.47 12.61 -0.66
C THR A 128 -6.68 11.90 -1.23
N LEU A 129 -6.44 10.93 -2.12
CA LEU A 129 -7.39 9.86 -2.41
C LEU A 129 -7.09 8.68 -1.49
N ARG A 130 -8.15 8.08 -0.95
CA ARG A 130 -8.07 7.00 0.02
C ARG A 130 -8.88 5.80 -0.46
N ILE A 131 -8.24 4.64 -0.53
CA ILE A 131 -8.88 3.34 -0.77
C ILE A 131 -8.78 2.53 0.51
N SER A 132 -9.90 2.04 1.03
CA SER A 132 -9.95 1.33 2.31
C SER A 132 -10.73 0.03 2.20
N ARG A 133 -10.17 -1.06 2.70
CA ARG A 133 -10.85 -2.35 2.91
C ARG A 133 -10.64 -2.76 4.36
N ILE A 134 -11.72 -2.96 5.12
CA ILE A 134 -11.66 -3.31 6.55
C ILE A 134 -12.36 -4.66 6.77
N PRO A 135 -11.65 -5.67 7.34
CA PRO A 135 -10.20 -5.75 7.51
C PRO A 135 -9.50 -5.88 6.15
N GLY A 136 -8.25 -5.43 6.04
CA GLY A 136 -7.50 -5.58 4.78
C GLY A 136 -6.37 -4.60 4.62
N PHE A 137 -6.66 -3.40 4.14
CA PHE A 137 -5.65 -2.38 3.89
C PHE A 137 -6.25 -0.99 3.83
N LEU A 138 -5.37 -0.02 3.99
CA LEU A 138 -5.62 1.39 3.70
C LEU A 138 -4.52 1.87 2.75
N VAL A 139 -4.91 2.37 1.59
CA VAL A 139 -4.01 2.97 0.61
C VAL A 139 -4.36 4.45 0.46
N GLU A 140 -3.36 5.31 0.64
CA GLU A 140 -3.51 6.76 0.48
C GLU A 140 -2.58 7.25 -0.62
N LEU A 141 -3.15 7.83 -1.67
CA LEU A 141 -2.43 8.52 -2.74
C LEU A 141 -2.51 10.03 -2.48
N GLY A 142 -1.40 10.61 -2.03
CA GLY A 142 -1.26 12.04 -1.78
C GLY A 142 -0.44 12.75 -2.85
N THR A 143 -0.20 14.04 -2.63
CA THR A 143 0.68 14.84 -3.50
C THR A 143 2.16 14.46 -3.37
N THR A 144 2.57 13.92 -2.23
CA THR A 144 3.97 13.62 -1.91
C THR A 144 4.35 12.15 -2.11
N GLY A 145 3.38 11.29 -2.39
CA GLY A 145 3.63 9.86 -2.51
C GLY A 145 2.43 8.98 -2.17
N VAL A 146 2.72 7.72 -1.91
CA VAL A 146 1.75 6.68 -1.54
C VAL A 146 2.08 6.17 -0.15
N THR A 147 1.06 5.94 0.67
CA THR A 147 1.18 5.16 1.92
C THR A 147 0.27 3.94 1.83
N VAL A 148 0.78 2.79 2.27
CA VAL A 148 0.02 1.55 2.40
C VAL A 148 0.08 1.14 3.86
N GLU A 149 -1.08 0.97 4.49
CA GLU A 149 -1.21 0.42 5.83
C GLU A 149 -1.93 -0.92 5.77
N VAL A 150 -1.39 -1.91 6.49
CA VAL A 150 -1.93 -3.27 6.59
C VAL A 150 -2.08 -3.66 8.06
N PRO A 151 -3.07 -4.51 8.39
CA PRO A 151 -3.26 -4.97 9.74
C PRO A 151 -2.19 -6.00 10.11
N ARG A 152 -2.02 -6.30 11.40
CA ARG A 152 -0.95 -7.19 11.90
C ARG A 152 -1.11 -8.62 11.37
N GLU A 153 -2.31 -9.00 10.99
CA GLU A 153 -2.66 -10.31 10.43
C GLU A 153 -2.04 -10.53 9.04
N ALA A 154 -1.60 -9.48 8.35
CA ALA A 154 -0.91 -9.58 7.06
C ALA A 154 0.60 -9.86 7.19
N ARG A 155 1.12 -10.05 8.40
CA ARG A 155 2.54 -10.35 8.61
C ARG A 155 2.95 -11.64 7.91
N ALA A 156 4.09 -11.61 7.23
CA ALA A 156 4.66 -12.73 6.50
C ALA A 156 3.74 -13.33 5.41
N THR A 157 2.71 -12.59 4.97
CA THR A 157 1.85 -12.99 3.84
C THR A 157 2.01 -12.08 2.62
N LEU A 158 2.76 -10.99 2.77
CA LEU A 158 2.92 -9.94 1.76
C LEU A 158 4.21 -10.10 0.97
N CYS A 159 4.20 -9.56 -0.24
CA CYS A 159 5.30 -9.51 -1.19
C CYS A 159 5.28 -8.16 -1.93
N GLY A 160 6.39 -7.80 -2.57
CA GLY A 160 6.52 -6.57 -3.37
C GLY A 160 7.59 -5.62 -2.86
N LEU A 161 7.63 -4.40 -3.39
CA LEU A 161 8.57 -3.36 -2.93
C LEU A 161 8.45 -3.04 -1.44
N CYS A 162 7.29 -3.27 -0.84
CA CYS A 162 7.03 -3.04 0.58
C CYS A 162 7.57 -4.13 1.52
N GLY A 163 8.21 -5.18 1.02
CA GLY A 163 8.71 -6.30 1.84
C GLY A 163 7.61 -7.28 2.27
N ASP A 164 7.97 -8.21 3.15
CA ASP A 164 7.10 -9.32 3.61
C ASP A 164 6.47 -9.09 5.00
N TYR A 165 6.83 -7.99 5.68
CA TYR A 165 6.26 -7.56 6.96
C TYR A 165 6.44 -8.64 8.05
N ASP A 166 7.61 -9.23 8.15
CA ASP A 166 7.92 -10.28 9.13
C ASP A 166 8.69 -9.75 10.37
N ALA A 167 8.93 -8.44 10.42
CA ALA A 167 9.73 -7.71 11.41
C ALA A 167 11.25 -7.89 11.27
N ALA A 168 11.74 -8.34 10.11
CA ALA A 168 13.15 -8.42 9.79
C ALA A 168 13.51 -7.56 8.56
N THR A 169 14.24 -6.46 8.79
CA THR A 169 14.70 -5.59 7.71
C THR A 169 15.80 -6.22 6.84
N SER A 170 16.38 -7.33 7.26
CA SER A 170 17.50 -7.98 6.58
C SER A 170 17.08 -8.81 5.36
N ASN A 171 15.81 -9.22 5.27
CA ASN A 171 15.23 -9.94 4.13
C ASN A 171 14.19 -9.13 3.34
N ASP A 172 13.94 -7.87 3.72
CA ASP A 172 13.02 -6.98 3.01
C ASP A 172 13.33 -6.84 1.51
N LEU A 173 14.59 -7.03 1.12
CA LEU A 173 15.01 -7.04 -0.28
C LEU A 173 14.87 -8.41 -0.94
N ARG A 174 13.69 -9.02 -0.81
CA ARG A 174 13.33 -10.30 -1.44
C ARG A 174 12.65 -10.07 -2.79
N GLY A 175 13.24 -10.59 -3.86
CA GLY A 175 12.69 -10.57 -5.20
C GLY A 175 11.48 -11.51 -5.37
N PRO A 176 10.75 -11.41 -6.50
CA PRO A 176 9.61 -12.27 -6.80
C PRO A 176 9.97 -13.76 -6.95
N ASP A 177 11.24 -14.08 -7.20
CA ASP A 177 11.78 -15.45 -7.24
C ASP A 177 12.17 -15.98 -5.84
N GLY A 178 11.96 -15.18 -4.78
CA GLY A 178 12.29 -15.51 -3.40
C GLY A 178 13.74 -15.24 -3.01
N THR A 179 14.59 -14.78 -3.95
CA THR A 179 16.00 -14.48 -3.68
C THR A 179 16.14 -13.18 -2.90
N VAL A 180 17.06 -13.14 -1.93
CA VAL A 180 17.35 -11.93 -1.16
C VAL A 180 18.61 -11.27 -1.73
N THR A 181 18.54 -9.96 -1.99
CA THR A 181 19.66 -9.16 -2.51
C THR A 181 20.05 -8.04 -1.54
N SER A 182 21.28 -7.55 -1.61
CA SER A 182 21.69 -6.33 -0.91
C SER A 182 21.50 -5.06 -1.76
N ASN A 183 21.09 -5.20 -3.03
CA ASN A 183 20.97 -4.10 -3.97
C ASN A 183 19.51 -3.66 -4.14
N ALA A 184 19.12 -2.57 -3.49
CA ALA A 184 17.77 -2.02 -3.55
C ALA A 184 17.32 -1.61 -4.96
N ARG A 185 18.25 -1.23 -5.86
CA ARG A 185 17.92 -0.93 -7.26
C ARG A 185 17.62 -2.20 -8.04
N ALA A 186 18.42 -3.25 -7.85
CA ALA A 186 18.16 -4.54 -8.48
C ALA A 186 16.82 -5.13 -8.04
N LEU A 187 16.50 -5.02 -6.74
CA LEU A 187 15.19 -5.39 -6.22
C LEU A 187 14.06 -4.59 -6.89
N ALA A 188 14.20 -3.27 -6.97
CA ALA A 188 13.17 -2.42 -7.56
C ALA A 188 12.88 -2.81 -9.01
N GLU A 189 13.92 -3.08 -9.79
CA GLU A 189 13.80 -3.56 -11.17
C GLU A 189 13.13 -4.94 -11.25
N ALA A 190 13.44 -5.86 -10.33
CA ALA A 190 12.81 -7.18 -10.27
C ALA A 190 11.30 -7.13 -9.97
N TRP A 191 10.84 -6.09 -9.25
CA TRP A 191 9.43 -5.87 -8.93
C TRP A 191 8.68 -4.98 -9.93
N ARG A 192 9.24 -4.73 -11.12
CA ARG A 192 8.46 -4.16 -12.23
C ARG A 192 7.29 -5.08 -12.60
N ALA A 193 6.20 -4.50 -13.08
CA ALA A 193 5.01 -5.20 -13.54
C ALA A 193 4.88 -5.11 -15.08
N PRO A 194 5.71 -5.84 -15.85
CA PRO A 194 5.66 -5.79 -17.32
C PRO A 194 4.37 -6.40 -17.90
N ASP A 195 3.67 -7.21 -17.10
CA ASP A 195 2.38 -7.81 -17.43
C ASP A 195 1.21 -6.82 -17.38
N PHE A 196 1.44 -5.61 -16.86
CA PHE A 196 0.46 -4.53 -16.86
C PHE A 196 0.88 -3.42 -17.83
N THR A 197 0.20 -3.35 -18.96
CA THR A 197 0.35 -2.29 -19.96
C THR A 197 -0.93 -1.46 -20.01
N GLN A 198 -0.78 -0.13 -20.06
CA GLN A 198 -1.89 0.82 -20.25
C GLN A 198 -2.02 1.20 -21.72
#